data_AF-A0AB39LNG1-F1
#
_entry.id   AF-A0AB39LNG1-F1
#
_cell.length_a   1.000
_cell.length_b   1.000
_cell.length_c   1.000
_cell.angle_alpha   90.00
_cell.angle_beta   90.00
_cell.angle_gamma   90.00
#
_symmetry.space_group_name_H-M   'P 1'
#
loop_
_entity.id
_entity.type
_entity.pdbx_description
1 polymer ?
#
loop_
_entity_poly.entity_id
_entity_poly.type
_entity_poly.pdbx_seq_one_letter_code
_entity_poly.pdbx_strand_id
1 'polypeptide(L)'
;MRETTVVAADYFRSYSVVGLLAVVGLLFVAVAFGAGRLLRPVVPTPEKLLTYECGVDPVGEGWAHTQVRYYVYAFLYVIFAVDSIFLFPWATVFAADGYGATTLVEMFVFLGFLAVGLLYAYKKGVLTWT
;
A
#
# COMPACT_ATOMS: atom_id res chain seq x y z
N MET A 1 21.02 10.40 31.86
CA MET A 1 21.95 10.48 30.71
C MET A 1 22.39 9.11 30.19
N ARG A 2 22.66 8.10 31.04
CA ARG A 2 23.06 6.75 30.59
C ARG A 2 21.92 5.90 30.00
N GLU A 3 20.70 5.99 30.56
CA GLU A 3 19.50 5.32 29.99
C GLU A 3 19.12 5.89 28.61
N THR A 4 19.11 7.21 28.46
CA THR A 4 18.75 7.87 27.19
C THR A 4 19.70 7.48 26.05
N THR A 5 20.99 7.28 26.35
CA THR A 5 21.96 6.81 25.35
C THR A 5 21.77 5.34 24.97
N VAL A 6 21.31 4.50 25.91
CA VAL A 6 21.03 3.08 25.65
C VAL A 6 19.78 2.94 24.79
N VAL A 7 18.69 3.65 25.13
CA VAL A 7 17.45 3.66 24.34
C VAL A 7 17.68 4.15 22.91
N ALA A 8 18.46 5.22 22.74
CA ALA A 8 18.81 5.73 21.41
C ALA A 8 19.64 4.71 20.61
N ALA A 9 20.62 4.06 21.24
CA ALA A 9 21.44 3.04 20.58
C ALA A 9 20.60 1.82 20.14
N ASP A 10 19.66 1.37 20.98
CA ASP A 10 18.76 0.26 20.66
C ASP A 10 17.75 0.60 19.55
N TYR A 11 17.26 1.85 19.54
CA TYR A 11 16.45 2.38 18.44
C TYR A 11 17.22 2.32 17.12
N PHE A 12 18.40 2.95 17.03
CA PHE A 12 19.19 2.96 15.79
C PHE A 12 19.62 1.56 15.37
N ARG A 13 19.94 0.68 16.34
CA ARG A 13 20.22 -0.73 16.07
C ARG A 13 19.01 -1.40 15.39
N SER A 14 17.81 -1.24 15.94
CA SER A 14 16.59 -1.85 15.40
C SER A 14 16.31 -1.39 13.97
N TYR A 15 16.40 -0.09 13.70
CA TYR A 15 16.22 0.42 12.33
C TYR A 15 17.36 0.03 11.39
N SER A 16 18.60 -0.13 11.88
CA SER A 16 19.70 -0.63 11.07
C SER A 16 19.49 -2.07 10.60
N VAL A 17 18.86 -2.92 11.43
CA VAL A 17 18.48 -4.28 11.05
C VAL A 17 17.42 -4.27 9.95
N VAL A 18 16.40 -3.42 10.07
CA VAL A 18 15.36 -3.24 9.03
C VAL A 18 15.99 -2.76 7.72
N GLY A 19 16.88 -1.76 7.79
CA GLY A 19 17.61 -1.26 6.62
C GLY A 19 18.49 -2.33 5.98
N LEU A 20 19.21 -3.11 6.77
CA LEU A 20 20.02 -4.23 6.29
C LEU A 20 19.16 -5.28 5.58
N LEU A 21 18.00 -5.64 6.16
CA LEU A 21 17.06 -6.57 5.53
C LEU A 21 16.55 -6.06 4.18
N ALA A 22 16.22 -4.77 4.08
CA ALA A 22 15.79 -4.17 2.82
C ALA A 22 16.90 -4.23 1.75
N VAL A 23 18.15 -3.93 2.13
CA VAL A 23 19.32 -4.03 1.25
C VAL A 23 19.57 -5.47 0.80
N VAL A 24 19.56 -6.42 1.74
CA VAL A 24 19.75 -7.85 1.43
C VAL A 24 18.63 -8.35 0.51
N GLY A 25 17.37 -7.97 0.76
CA GLY A 25 16.24 -8.33 -0.11
C GLY A 25 16.39 -7.77 -1.52
N LEU A 26 16.81 -6.52 -1.66
CA LEU A 26 17.06 -5.90 -2.96
C LEU A 26 18.24 -6.55 -3.70
N LEU A 27 19.33 -6.85 -2.99
CA LEU A 27 20.47 -7.57 -3.53
C LEU A 27 20.09 -8.98 -3.97
N PHE A 28 19.27 -9.68 -3.19
CA PHE A 28 18.78 -11.01 -3.54
C PHE A 28 18.01 -10.99 -4.85
N VAL A 29 17.06 -10.05 -5.02
CA VAL A 29 16.30 -9.89 -6.27
C VAL A 29 17.25 -9.54 -7.42
N ALA A 30 18.15 -8.57 -7.23
CA ALA A 30 19.10 -8.18 -8.27
C ALA A 30 20.02 -9.34 -8.71
N VAL A 31 20.54 -10.13 -7.76
CA VAL A 31 21.38 -11.31 -8.05
C VAL A 31 20.56 -12.39 -8.73
N ALA A 32 19.33 -12.66 -8.29
CA ALA A 32 18.46 -13.67 -8.90
C ALA A 32 18.12 -13.32 -10.36
N PHE A 33 17.71 -12.09 -10.63
CA PHE A 33 17.45 -11.62 -11.99
C PHE A 33 18.73 -11.53 -12.84
N GLY A 34 19.85 -11.12 -12.25
CA GLY A 34 21.16 -11.06 -12.91
C GLY A 34 21.66 -12.45 -13.31
N ALA A 35 21.62 -13.42 -12.39
CA ALA A 35 21.96 -14.81 -12.64
C ALA A 35 21.00 -15.43 -13.67
N GLY A 36 19.70 -15.19 -13.55
CA GLY A 36 18.71 -15.65 -14.53
C GLY A 36 18.98 -15.09 -15.93
N ARG A 37 19.38 -13.82 -16.04
CA ARG A 37 19.78 -13.22 -17.32
C ARG A 37 21.07 -13.83 -17.88
N LEU A 38 22.05 -14.15 -17.03
CA LEU A 38 23.34 -14.70 -17.45
C LEU A 38 23.26 -16.18 -17.86
N LEU A 39 22.46 -16.97 -17.14
CA LEU A 39 22.37 -18.42 -17.32
C LEU A 39 21.34 -18.84 -18.39
N ARG A 40 20.34 -18.00 -18.68
CA ARG A 40 19.29 -18.37 -19.65
C ARG A 40 19.80 -18.31 -21.10
N PRO A 41 19.35 -19.23 -21.97
CA PRO A 41 19.47 -19.05 -23.42
C PRO A 41 18.70 -17.81 -23.87
N VAL A 42 19.34 -16.94 -24.65
CA VAL A 42 18.70 -15.74 -25.22
C VAL A 42 18.57 -15.91 -26.73
N VAL A 43 17.37 -16.30 -27.18
CA VAL A 43 17.04 -16.48 -28.61
C VAL A 43 15.81 -15.63 -28.94
N PRO A 44 15.99 -14.31 -29.17
CA PRO A 44 14.89 -13.42 -29.54
C PRO A 44 14.44 -13.76 -30.96
N THR A 45 13.14 -13.98 -31.13
CA THR A 45 12.50 -14.07 -32.45
C THR A 45 11.36 -13.06 -32.48
N PRO A 46 10.97 -12.53 -33.66
CA PRO A 46 9.87 -11.58 -33.75
C PRO A 46 8.60 -12.07 -33.04
N GLU A 47 8.27 -13.36 -33.19
CA GLU A 47 7.07 -13.99 -32.62
C GLU A 47 7.10 -14.04 -31.09
N LYS A 48 8.27 -14.24 -30.47
CA LYS A 48 8.42 -14.23 -29.00
C LYS A 48 8.31 -12.84 -28.39
N LEU A 49 8.44 -11.80 -29.20
CA LEU A 49 8.38 -10.40 -28.78
C LEU A 49 7.03 -9.76 -29.06
N LEU A 50 6.11 -10.46 -29.73
CA LEU A 50 4.73 -10.01 -29.93
C LEU A 50 3.92 -10.15 -28.64
N THR A 51 3.02 -9.19 -28.40
CA THR A 51 2.02 -9.27 -27.33
C THR A 51 1.13 -10.48 -27.56
N TYR A 52 0.87 -11.24 -26.50
CA TYR A 52 -0.02 -12.39 -26.55
C TYR A 52 -1.47 -11.95 -26.75
N GLU A 53 -2.09 -12.37 -27.87
CA GLU A 53 -3.50 -12.11 -28.19
C GLU A 53 -4.21 -13.42 -28.61
N CYS A 54 -4.16 -14.45 -27.76
CA CYS A 54 -4.87 -15.73 -27.97
C CYS A 54 -4.65 -16.42 -29.34
N GLY A 55 -3.47 -16.23 -29.95
CA GLY A 55 -3.11 -16.85 -31.23
C GLY A 55 -3.47 -16.04 -32.47
N VAL A 56 -3.98 -14.81 -32.31
CA VAL A 56 -4.08 -13.83 -33.40
C VAL A 56 -2.99 -12.77 -33.28
N ASP A 57 -2.69 -12.09 -34.38
CA ASP A 57 -1.78 -10.95 -34.34
C ASP A 57 -2.43 -9.82 -33.54
N PRO A 58 -1.69 -9.18 -32.61
CA PRO A 58 -2.24 -8.12 -31.79
C PRO A 58 -2.69 -6.95 -32.68
N VAL A 59 -3.97 -6.61 -32.62
CA VAL A 59 -4.56 -5.55 -33.44
C VAL A 59 -4.74 -4.29 -32.59
N GLY A 60 -4.00 -3.23 -32.94
CA GLY A 60 -4.22 -1.87 -32.44
C GLY A 60 -3.21 -1.38 -31.40
N GLU A 61 -2.91 -0.09 -31.47
CA GLU A 61 -2.32 0.67 -30.38
C GLU A 61 -3.41 1.53 -29.71
N GLY A 62 -3.40 1.65 -28.38
CA GLY A 62 -4.17 2.70 -27.68
C GLY A 62 -5.49 2.30 -27.00
N TRP A 63 -5.80 1.02 -26.82
CA TRP A 63 -7.00 0.60 -26.07
C TRP A 63 -6.78 0.56 -24.56
N ALA A 64 -6.22 1.63 -23.99
CA ALA A 64 -6.36 1.88 -22.57
C ALA A 64 -7.64 2.69 -22.36
N HIS A 65 -8.80 2.02 -22.35
CA HIS A 65 -10.00 2.60 -21.77
C HIS A 65 -9.75 2.82 -20.27
N THR A 66 -9.09 3.92 -19.93
CA THR A 66 -8.89 4.32 -18.54
C THR A 66 -10.23 4.76 -18.03
N GLN A 67 -10.94 3.82 -17.42
CA GLN A 67 -12.25 4.06 -16.85
C GLN A 67 -12.09 4.96 -15.62
N VAL A 68 -12.91 6.00 -15.51
CA VAL A 68 -12.91 6.92 -14.34
C VAL A 68 -13.08 6.15 -13.02
N ARG A 69 -13.70 4.97 -13.04
CA ARG A 69 -13.86 4.09 -11.86
C ARG A 69 -12.55 3.86 -11.11
N TYR A 70 -11.42 3.65 -11.80
CA TYR A 70 -10.12 3.42 -11.14
C TYR A 70 -9.67 4.64 -10.33
N TYR A 71 -9.85 5.84 -10.89
CA TYR A 71 -9.57 7.09 -10.20
C TYR A 71 -10.43 7.23 -8.94
N VAL A 72 -11.73 6.92 -9.03
CA VAL A 72 -12.61 7.09 -7.87
C VAL A 72 -12.29 6.11 -6.74
N TYR A 73 -11.96 4.85 -7.06
CA TYR A 73 -11.49 3.90 -6.04
C TYR A 73 -10.17 4.36 -5.40
N ALA A 74 -9.21 4.84 -6.20
CA ALA A 74 -7.94 5.34 -5.68
C ALA A 74 -8.13 6.58 -4.79
N PHE A 75 -8.98 7.51 -5.21
CA PHE A 75 -9.29 8.72 -4.45
C PHE A 75 -9.97 8.39 -3.11
N LEU A 76 -10.98 7.52 -3.12
CA LEU A 76 -11.64 7.05 -1.89
C LEU A 76 -10.64 6.33 -0.98
N TYR A 77 -9.79 5.46 -1.53
CA TYR A 77 -8.75 4.77 -0.76
C TYR A 77 -7.82 5.76 -0.05
N VAL A 78 -7.32 6.79 -0.75
CA VAL A 78 -6.40 7.77 -0.15
C VAL A 78 -7.06 8.52 1.00
N ILE A 79 -8.32 8.94 0.85
CA ILE A 79 -9.06 9.60 1.93
C ILE A 79 -9.16 8.67 3.15
N PHE A 80 -9.69 7.46 2.96
CA PHE A 80 -9.83 6.51 4.08
C PHE A 80 -8.49 6.07 4.67
N ALA A 81 -7.43 5.98 3.87
CA ALA A 81 -6.09 5.64 4.34
C ALA A 81 -5.56 6.74 5.26
N VAL A 82 -5.69 8.02 4.87
CA VAL A 82 -5.31 9.15 5.72
C VAL A 82 -6.12 9.15 7.02
N ASP A 83 -7.43 8.93 6.94
CA ASP A 83 -8.29 8.90 8.11
C ASP A 83 -7.95 7.74 9.07
N SER A 84 -7.60 6.58 8.52
CA SER A 84 -7.20 5.41 9.32
C SER A 84 -5.92 5.64 10.12
N ILE A 85 -5.04 6.56 9.68
CA ILE A 85 -3.82 6.90 10.42
C ILE A 85 -4.15 7.50 11.80
N PHE A 86 -5.29 8.19 11.94
CA PHE A 86 -5.73 8.75 13.23
C PHE A 86 -6.18 7.68 14.24
N LEU A 87 -6.44 6.45 13.79
CA LEU A 87 -6.80 5.35 14.68
C LEU A 87 -5.60 4.89 15.52
N PHE A 88 -4.38 4.96 14.99
CA PHE A 88 -3.17 4.52 15.70
C PHE A 88 -2.87 5.31 16.98
N PRO A 89 -2.74 6.66 16.96
CA PRO A 89 -2.46 7.41 18.17
C PRO A 89 -3.58 7.26 19.20
N TRP A 90 -4.84 7.27 18.77
CA TRP A 90 -5.98 7.02 19.66
C TRP A 90 -5.88 5.64 20.33
N ALA A 91 -5.59 4.58 19.57
CA ALA A 91 -5.46 3.23 20.11
C ALA A 91 -4.34 3.11 21.15
N THR A 92 -3.27 3.89 21.01
CA THR A 92 -2.16 3.90 21.98
C THR A 92 -2.45 4.68 23.26
N VAL A 93 -3.34 5.69 23.22
CA VAL A 93 -3.60 6.59 24.35
C VAL A 93 -4.91 6.28 25.07
N PHE A 94 -5.81 5.51 24.46
CA PHE A 94 -7.13 5.18 25.02
C PHE A 94 -7.10 4.69 26.48
N ALA A 95 -6.09 3.91 26.86
CA ALA A 95 -5.94 3.35 28.21
C ALA A 95 -5.21 4.28 29.20
N ALA A 96 -4.81 5.48 28.79
CA ALA A 96 -4.15 6.45 29.66
C ALA A 96 -5.13 7.10 30.65
N ASP A 97 -4.63 7.46 31.83
CA ASP A 97 -5.41 8.09 32.88
C ASP A 97 -6.09 9.37 32.39
N GLY A 98 -7.39 9.47 32.60
CA GLY A 98 -8.21 10.61 32.18
C GLY A 98 -8.83 10.53 30.78
N TYR A 99 -8.47 9.52 29.96
CA TYR A 99 -8.93 9.44 28.56
C TYR A 99 -10.07 8.42 28.30
N GLY A 100 -10.28 7.42 29.16
CA GLY A 100 -11.20 6.28 28.96
C GLY A 100 -12.52 6.55 28.19
N ALA A 101 -13.64 6.76 28.90
CA ALA A 101 -14.97 6.79 28.25
C ALA A 101 -15.17 7.95 27.26
N THR A 102 -14.56 9.11 27.53
CA THR A 102 -14.68 10.30 26.66
C THR A 102 -14.02 10.08 25.30
N THR A 103 -12.79 9.58 25.27
CA THR A 103 -12.10 9.30 23.99
C THR A 103 -12.73 8.14 23.23
N LEU A 104 -13.40 7.20 23.92
CA LEU A 104 -14.20 6.18 23.27
C LEU A 104 -15.32 6.80 22.45
N VAL A 105 -16.07 7.72 23.06
CA VAL A 105 -17.19 8.41 22.41
C VAL A 105 -16.70 9.24 21.22
N GLU A 106 -15.62 10.00 21.39
CA GLU A 106 -15.00 10.78 20.31
C GLU A 106 -14.59 9.89 19.13
N MET A 107 -14.05 8.70 19.39
CA MET A 107 -13.70 7.76 18.34
C MET A 107 -14.93 7.19 17.62
N PHE A 108 -16.00 6.86 18.34
CA PHE A 108 -17.25 6.46 17.69
C PHE A 108 -17.85 7.57 16.85
N VAL A 109 -17.73 8.84 17.27
CA VAL A 109 -18.13 9.99 16.46
C VAL A 109 -17.27 10.08 15.20
N PHE A 110 -15.94 9.96 15.31
CA PHE A 110 -15.02 9.96 14.17
C PHE A 110 -15.34 8.83 13.17
N LEU A 111 -15.48 7.59 13.65
CA LEU A 111 -15.88 6.45 12.83
C LEU A 111 -17.27 6.66 12.21
N GLY A 112 -18.18 7.34 12.92
CA GLY A 112 -19.48 7.74 12.41
C GLY A 112 -19.37 8.63 11.16
N PHE A 113 -18.48 9.62 11.17
CA PHE A 113 -18.22 10.46 9.99
C PHE A 113 -17.69 9.65 8.80
N LEU A 114 -16.74 8.73 9.04
CA LEU A 114 -16.23 7.83 8.00
C LEU A 114 -17.32 6.93 7.43
N ALA A 115 -18.15 6.37 8.31
CA ALA A 115 -19.28 5.51 7.92
C ALA A 115 -20.31 6.27 7.08
N VAL A 116 -20.61 7.52 7.42
CA VAL A 116 -21.51 8.39 6.64
C VAL A 116 -20.93 8.66 5.24
N GLY A 117 -19.63 8.98 5.15
CA GLY A 117 -18.95 9.17 3.86
C GLY A 117 -19.00 7.92 2.98
N LEU A 118 -18.73 6.75 3.56
CA LEU A 118 -18.81 5.46 2.87
C LEU A 118 -20.24 5.15 2.41
N LEU A 119 -21.22 5.35 3.30
CA LEU A 119 -22.64 5.12 3.00
C LEU A 119 -23.12 6.03 1.87
N TYR A 120 -22.66 7.29 1.84
CA TYR A 120 -22.97 8.21 0.75
C TYR A 120 -22.37 7.75 -0.58
N ALA A 121 -21.09 7.35 -0.60
CA ALA A 121 -20.44 6.82 -1.79
C ALA A 121 -21.15 5.55 -2.32
N TYR A 122 -21.57 4.67 -1.41
CA TYR A 122 -22.39 3.50 -1.74
C TYR A 122 -23.74 3.89 -2.34
N LYS A 123 -24.48 4.80 -1.69
CA LYS A 123 -25.78 5.28 -2.19
C LYS A 123 -25.68 5.97 -3.56
N LYS A 124 -24.56 6.62 -3.85
CA LYS A 124 -24.29 7.23 -5.16
C LYS A 124 -23.86 6.23 -6.24
N GLY A 125 -23.75 4.95 -5.91
CA GLY A 125 -23.36 3.90 -6.87
C GLY A 125 -21.91 3.99 -7.32
N VAL A 126 -21.10 4.78 -6.62
CA VAL A 126 -19.69 5.03 -7.00
C VAL A 126 -18.82 3.80 -6.74
N LEU A 127 -19.27 2.91 -5.85
CA LEU A 127 -18.65 1.63 -5.52
C LEU A 127 -19.16 0.47 -6.39
N THR A 128 -19.77 0.76 -7.54
CA THR A 128 -20.23 -0.28 -8.47
C THR A 128 -19.12 -0.68 -9.43
N TRP A 129 -18.97 -1.97 -9.67
CA TRP A 129 -18.04 -2.53 -10.66
C TRP A 129 -18.83 -3.16 -11.80
N THR A 130 -19.59 -2.31 -12.49
CA THR A 130 -20.41 -2.69 -13.64
C THR A 130 -20.10 -1.82 -14.82
#